data_AF-A0A0D0U6Z6-F1
#
_entry.id   AF-A0A0D0U6Z6-F1
#
_cell.length_a   1.000
_cell.length_b   1.000
_cell.length_c   1.000
_cell.angle_alpha   90.00
_cell.angle_beta   90.00
_cell.angle_gamma   90.00
#
_symmetry.space_group_name_H-M   'P 1'
#
loop_
_entity.id
_entity.type
_entity.pdbx_description
1 polymer ?
#
loop_
_entity_poly.entity_id
_entity_poly.type
_entity_poly.pdbx_seq_one_letter_code
_entity_poly.pdbx_strand_id
1 'polypeptide(L)'
;MPDLLVGNYVTPDMFMPENEAKKVEYFSKFPGSCGTQSEPVTKAVNSLKEAGHGKVAVIGYCWGYKSAVLSDGLAKADAFIGVHP
;
A
#
# COMPACT_ATOMS: atom_id res chain seq x y z
N MET A 1 -2.77 -8.48 -3.04
CA MET A 1 -1.96 -9.71 -3.09
C MET A 1 -1.47 -9.86 -4.51
N PRO A 2 -0.17 -10.05 -4.77
CA PRO A 2 0.32 -10.47 -6.06
C PRO A 2 -0.54 -11.53 -6.72
N ASP A 3 -0.86 -11.30 -7.98
CA ASP A 3 -1.92 -11.89 -8.78
C ASP A 3 -2.24 -13.38 -8.54
N LEU A 4 -3.52 -13.63 -8.29
CA LEU A 4 -4.19 -14.91 -8.04
C LEU A 4 -4.32 -15.80 -9.27
N LEU A 5 -3.87 -15.45 -10.49
CA LEU A 5 -4.13 -16.28 -11.69
C LEU A 5 -3.05 -16.28 -12.82
N VAL A 6 -1.82 -15.78 -12.61
CA VAL A 6 -0.74 -15.78 -13.66
C VAL A 6 0.30 -16.91 -13.52
N GLY A 7 0.15 -17.80 -12.54
CA GLY A 7 1.08 -18.91 -12.33
C GLY A 7 2.44 -18.51 -11.75
N ASN A 8 2.63 -17.24 -11.39
CA ASN A 8 3.83 -16.75 -10.71
C ASN A 8 3.48 -16.28 -9.29
N TYR A 9 3.67 -17.16 -8.31
CA TYR A 9 3.32 -16.95 -6.91
C TYR A 9 4.55 -17.02 -6.01
N VAL A 10 4.45 -16.40 -4.83
CA VAL A 10 5.50 -16.46 -3.82
C VAL A 10 5.64 -17.90 -3.30
N THR A 11 6.85 -18.45 -3.31
CA THR A 11 7.15 -19.76 -2.72
C THR A 11 7.95 -19.61 -1.42
N PRO A 12 7.90 -20.60 -0.49
CA PRO A 12 8.69 -20.55 0.74
C PRO A 12 10.20 -20.41 0.52
N ASP A 13 10.74 -20.97 -0.58
CA ASP A 13 12.15 -20.86 -0.96
C ASP A 13 12.60 -19.40 -1.09
N MET A 14 11.73 -18.51 -1.58
CA MET A 14 12.05 -17.09 -1.74
C MET A 14 12.35 -16.37 -0.40
N PHE A 15 12.02 -16.97 0.75
CA PHE A 15 12.28 -16.42 2.08
C PHE A 15 13.40 -17.11 2.84
N MET A 16 14.06 -18.10 2.23
CA MET A 16 15.26 -18.72 2.81
C MET A 16 16.46 -17.76 2.73
N PRO A 17 17.46 -17.90 3.63
CA PRO A 17 18.72 -17.17 3.50
C PRO A 17 19.35 -17.36 2.12
N GLU A 18 20.04 -16.34 1.60
CA GLU A 18 20.71 -16.30 0.28
C GLU A 18 19.78 -16.18 -0.94
N ASN A 19 18.45 -16.18 -0.75
CA ASN A 19 17.46 -16.02 -1.81
C ASN A 19 16.91 -14.57 -1.93
N GLU A 20 17.58 -13.57 -1.36
CA GLU A 20 17.15 -12.17 -1.37
C GLU A 20 16.93 -11.62 -2.78
N ALA A 21 17.75 -12.01 -3.75
CA ALA A 21 17.62 -11.58 -5.13
C ALA A 21 16.31 -12.05 -5.78
N LYS A 22 15.91 -13.32 -5.57
CA LYS A 22 14.65 -13.88 -6.09
C LYS A 22 13.44 -13.15 -5.49
N LYS A 23 13.50 -12.85 -4.20
CA LYS A 23 12.48 -12.08 -3.48
C LYS A 23 12.35 -10.68 -4.06
N VAL A 24 13.46 -9.96 -4.23
CA VAL A 24 13.48 -8.60 -4.81
C VAL A 24 12.94 -8.62 -6.24
N GLU A 25 13.33 -9.58 -7.07
CA GLU A 25 12.85 -9.71 -8.45
C GLU A 25 11.35 -10.03 -8.51
N TYR A 26 10.84 -10.86 -7.61
CA TYR A 26 9.41 -11.13 -7.54
C TYR A 26 8.64 -9.86 -7.15
N PHE A 27 9.09 -9.15 -6.10
CA PHE A 27 8.40 -7.97 -5.61
C PHE A 27 8.57 -6.72 -6.51
N SER A 28 9.60 -6.66 -7.34
CA SER A 28 9.77 -5.58 -8.33
C SER A 28 8.76 -5.63 -9.47
N LYS A 29 8.11 -6.77 -9.69
CA LYS A 29 7.04 -6.95 -10.69
C LYS A 29 5.71 -6.34 -10.25
N PHE A 30 5.55 -5.97 -8.97
CA PHE A 30 4.36 -5.24 -8.53
C PHE A 30 4.48 -3.77 -8.88
N PRO A 31 3.46 -3.20 -9.53
CA PRO A 31 3.49 -1.79 -9.90
C PRO A 31 3.52 -0.92 -8.63
N GLY A 32 4.69 -0.33 -8.40
CA GLY A 32 4.91 0.74 -7.45
C GLY A 32 5.29 0.27 -6.05
N SER A 33 6.43 0.74 -5.56
CA SER A 33 6.71 0.68 -4.13
C SER A 33 5.57 1.36 -3.36
N CYS A 34 5.37 1.03 -2.07
CA CYS A 34 4.28 1.63 -1.31
C CYS A 34 4.30 3.17 -1.37
N GLY A 35 5.49 3.77 -1.48
CA GLY A 35 5.68 5.22 -1.64
C GLY A 35 5.20 5.79 -2.98
N THR A 36 5.33 5.08 -4.11
CA THR A 36 4.79 5.60 -5.39
C THR A 36 3.27 5.55 -5.45
N GLN A 37 2.62 4.92 -4.46
CA GLN A 37 1.18 4.81 -4.34
C GLN A 37 0.62 5.71 -3.20
N SER A 38 1.47 6.55 -2.59
CA SER A 38 1.04 7.45 -1.51
C SER A 38 0.41 8.76 -2.02
N GLU A 39 0.81 9.23 -3.20
CA GLU A 39 0.25 10.45 -3.82
C GLU A 39 -1.26 10.33 -4.12
N PRO A 40 -1.79 9.22 -4.68
CA PRO A 40 -3.23 9.03 -4.84
C PRO A 40 -4.01 9.09 -3.53
N VAL A 41 -3.45 8.57 -2.42
CA VAL A 41 -4.05 8.67 -1.09
C VAL A 41 -4.14 10.12 -0.66
N THR A 42 -3.07 10.89 -0.87
CA THR A 42 -3.04 12.33 -0.58
C THR A 42 -4.10 13.09 -1.37
N LYS A 43 -4.21 12.83 -2.67
CA LYS A 43 -5.22 13.47 -3.54
C LYS A 43 -6.64 13.14 -3.07
N ALA A 44 -6.93 11.88 -2.78
CA ALA A 44 -8.26 11.46 -2.34
C ALA A 44 -8.69 12.14 -1.03
N VAL A 45 -7.80 12.18 -0.03
CA VAL A 45 -8.11 12.84 1.26
C VAL A 45 -8.33 14.34 1.06
N ASN A 46 -7.48 15.00 0.27
CA ASN A 46 -7.63 16.43 -0.02
C ASN A 46 -8.95 16.72 -0.73
N SER A 47 -9.30 15.97 -1.78
CA SER A 47 -10.54 16.18 -2.52
C SER A 47 -11.78 16.00 -1.63
N LEU A 48 -11.78 15.05 -0.70
CA LEU A 48 -12.88 14.89 0.24
C LEU A 48 -13.01 16.07 1.21
N LYS A 49 -11.89 16.60 1.70
CA LYS A 49 -11.88 17.78 2.57
C LYS A 49 -12.33 19.04 1.80
N GLU A 50 -11.86 19.22 0.58
CA GLU A 50 -12.23 20.33 -0.31
C GLU A 50 -13.72 20.29 -0.69
N ALA A 51 -14.30 19.10 -0.83
CA ALA A 51 -15.74 18.91 -1.03
C ALA A 51 -16.58 19.22 0.23
N GLY A 52 -15.96 19.62 1.34
CA GLY A 52 -16.64 20.00 2.57
C GLY A 52 -16.97 18.83 3.50
N HIS A 53 -16.42 17.63 3.27
CA HIS A 53 -16.62 16.51 4.19
C HIS A 53 -15.87 16.76 5.50
N GLY A 54 -16.63 17.03 6.58
CA GLY A 54 -16.07 17.35 7.89
C GLY A 54 -15.29 16.23 8.56
N LYS A 55 -15.55 14.96 8.18
CA LYS A 55 -14.87 13.77 8.69
C LYS A 55 -14.42 12.85 7.57
N VAL A 56 -13.14 12.50 7.55
CA VAL A 56 -12.53 11.60 6.56
C VAL A 56 -11.74 10.53 7.28
N ALA A 57 -12.01 9.26 6.99
CA ALA A 57 -11.26 8.14 7.55
C ALA A 57 -10.52 7.40 6.43
N VAL A 58 -9.32 6.90 6.74
CA VAL A 58 -8.53 6.06 5.83
C VAL A 58 -8.50 4.64 6.41
N ILE A 59 -8.85 3.64 5.59
CA ILE A 59 -8.74 2.23 5.96
C ILE A 59 -7.74 1.58 5.01
N GLY A 60 -6.57 1.22 5.54
CA GLY A 60 -5.48 0.62 4.79
C GLY A 60 -5.40 -0.88 5.00
N TYR A 61 -5.41 -1.65 3.91
CA TYR A 61 -5.25 -3.10 3.95
C TYR A 61 -3.88 -3.50 3.38
N CYS A 62 -3.03 -4.17 4.15
CA CYS A 62 -1.73 -4.67 3.68
C CYS A 62 -0.91 -3.59 2.97
N TRP A 63 -0.71 -3.72 1.66
CA TRP A 63 -0.04 -2.71 0.85
C TRP A 63 -0.69 -1.33 0.97
N GLY A 64 -2.02 -1.28 1.04
CA GLY A 64 -2.77 -0.04 1.24
C GLY A 64 -2.51 0.61 2.60
N TYR A 65 -2.22 -0.18 3.65
CA TYR A 65 -1.75 0.37 4.93
C TYR A 65 -0.41 1.06 4.76
N LYS A 66 0.56 0.39 4.12
CA LYS A 66 1.90 0.94 3.89
C LYS A 66 1.87 2.19 3.02
N SER A 67 1.06 2.20 1.98
CA SER A 67 0.88 3.40 1.13
C SER A 67 0.19 4.54 1.86
N ALA A 68 -0.78 4.25 2.75
CA ALA A 68 -1.42 5.27 3.57
C ALA A 68 -0.44 5.88 4.59
N VAL A 69 0.37 5.08 5.27
CA VAL A 69 1.39 5.57 6.23
C VAL A 69 2.43 6.47 5.56
N LEU A 70 2.77 6.20 4.30
CA LEU A 70 3.71 7.00 3.51
C LEU A 70 3.06 8.23 2.83
N SER A 71 1.78 8.48 3.07
CA SER A 71 1.02 9.58 2.44
C SER A 71 0.95 10.80 3.34
N ASP A 72 1.33 11.95 2.80
CA ASP A 72 1.16 13.26 3.46
C ASP A 72 -0.31 13.60 3.74
N GLY A 73 -1.24 13.00 2.99
CA GLY A 73 -2.67 13.18 3.21
C GLY A 73 -3.19 12.52 4.49
N LEU A 74 -2.49 11.52 5.02
CA LEU A 74 -2.96 10.80 6.21
C LEU A 74 -3.09 11.73 7.43
N ALA A 75 -2.21 12.72 7.56
CA ALA A 75 -2.28 13.71 8.64
C ALA A 75 -3.56 14.56 8.63
N LYS A 76 -4.27 14.61 7.49
CA LYS A 76 -5.55 15.31 7.36
C LYS A 76 -6.76 14.40 7.58
N ALA A 77 -6.56 13.10 7.70
CA ALA A 77 -7.62 12.16 8.06
C ALA A 77 -7.95 12.28 9.54
N ASP A 78 -9.23 12.14 9.89
CA ASP A 78 -9.71 12.14 11.27
C ASP A 78 -9.50 10.78 11.95
N ALA A 79 -9.37 9.72 11.16
CA ALA A 79 -9.13 8.37 11.65
C ALA A 79 -8.32 7.56 10.63
N PHE A 80 -7.50 6.65 11.15
CA PHE A 80 -6.75 5.69 10.37
C PHE A 80 -6.92 4.29 10.96
N ILE A 81 -7.30 3.32 10.13
CA ILE A 81 -7.48 1.93 10.53
C ILE A 81 -6.57 1.08 9.63
N GLY A 82 -5.71 0.28 10.26
CA GLY A 82 -4.88 -0.70 9.58
C GLY A 82 -5.46 -2.09 9.70
N VAL A 83 -5.55 -2.80 8.58
CA VAL A 83 -5.95 -4.21 8.54
C VAL A 83 -4.85 -4.99 7.85
N HIS A 84 -4.34 -6.02 8.53
CA HIS A 84 -3.17 -6.79 8.07
C HIS A 84 -2.01 -5.87 7.64
N PRO A 85 -1.51 -4.98 8.53
CA PRO A 85 -0.53 -3.94 8.20
C PRO A 85 0.83 -4.49 7.74
#